data_AF-A0A1T4RL97-F1
#
_entry.id   AF-A0A1T4RL97-F1
#
_cell.length_a   1.000
_cell.length_b   1.000
_cell.length_c   1.000
_cell.angle_alpha   90.00
_cell.angle_beta   90.00
_cell.angle_gamma   90.00
#
_symmetry.space_group_name_H-M   'P 1'
#
loop_
_entity.id
_entity.type
_entity.pdbx_description
1 polymer ?
#
loop_
_entity_poly.entity_id
_entity_poly.type
_entity_poly.pdbx_seq_one_letter_code
_entity_poly.pdbx_strand_id
1 'polypeptide(L)'
;MTRYYVTFLLGGLLGQVMTTQAQQTFTPFEQQIPGTTVSFKMVPIKGGTFTLGSPDNEKGRNKDEGPAKKVTVGDFWMGATEVTFDEYDVYADAEKDKTPTPDGMTRPSPPYIDLTLGMGKGGGYPANSMSQYGALMYCKWLYAKTGVFYRLPTAAEWEYACRAGSTTPYPYGTDESQLKKYAWYRANSEDKYHKVAQLQPNAWGLYDMLGNVAEWTLDQYDETGVAAAAATDPWTVPTSKMPRVIKGGNYKDGAPALRSAARLKSDPVWNRRDPQIPKSSWWNADAPFIGFRIVKPAKQPTPEEAQKFFEDVVDKYKGAR
;
A
#
# COMPACT_ATOMS: atom_id res chain seq x y z
N MET A 1 34.15 -81.61 -1.56
CA MET A 1 34.01 -80.48 -2.52
C MET A 1 32.72 -79.77 -2.20
N THR A 2 32.80 -78.72 -1.39
CA THR A 2 31.62 -78.00 -0.86
C THR A 2 31.59 -76.63 -1.53
N ARG A 3 30.57 -76.37 -2.37
CA ARG A 3 30.38 -75.08 -3.05
C ARG A 3 29.62 -74.12 -2.12
N TYR A 4 30.20 -72.96 -1.86
CA TYR A 4 29.52 -71.85 -1.19
C TYR A 4 28.91 -70.92 -2.24
N TYR A 5 27.62 -70.64 -2.11
CA TYR A 5 26.94 -69.58 -2.85
C TYR A 5 27.04 -68.27 -2.06
N VAL A 6 27.48 -67.20 -2.72
CA VAL A 6 27.46 -65.84 -2.17
C VAL A 6 26.29 -65.10 -2.82
N THR A 7 25.28 -64.78 -2.02
CA THR A 7 24.16 -63.94 -2.42
C THR A 7 24.53 -62.47 -2.20
N PHE A 8 24.61 -61.67 -3.27
CA PHE A 8 24.78 -60.22 -3.18
C PHE A 8 23.40 -59.55 -3.00
N LEU A 9 23.18 -58.92 -1.85
CA LEU A 9 22.04 -58.03 -1.60
C LEU A 9 22.45 -56.60 -1.98
N LEU A 10 21.87 -56.07 -3.07
CA LEU A 10 21.95 -54.65 -3.41
C LEU A 10 20.92 -53.88 -2.58
N GLY A 11 21.39 -53.19 -1.54
CA GLY A 11 20.61 -52.20 -0.80
C GLY A 11 20.60 -50.87 -1.55
N GLY A 12 19.46 -50.47 -2.09
CA GLY A 12 19.26 -49.13 -2.67
C GLY A 12 19.07 -48.09 -1.57
N LEU A 13 19.98 -47.12 -1.49
CA LEU A 13 19.83 -45.92 -0.67
C LEU A 13 18.99 -44.88 -1.43
N LEU A 14 17.73 -44.72 -1.04
CA LEU A 14 16.91 -43.57 -1.41
C LEU A 14 17.39 -42.36 -0.59
N GLY A 15 18.16 -41.48 -1.22
CA GLY A 15 18.52 -40.18 -0.65
C GLY A 15 17.29 -39.27 -0.62
N GLN A 16 16.78 -38.96 0.57
CA GLN A 16 15.81 -37.89 0.73
C GLN A 16 16.48 -36.54 0.51
N VAL A 17 16.08 -35.83 -0.55
CA VAL A 17 16.44 -34.43 -0.76
C VAL A 17 15.64 -33.61 0.26
N MET A 18 16.27 -33.24 1.37
CA MET A 18 15.72 -32.22 2.26
C MET A 18 15.89 -30.86 1.59
N THR A 19 14.81 -30.32 1.04
CA THR A 19 14.75 -28.90 0.68
C THR A 19 14.73 -28.08 1.97
N THR A 20 15.86 -27.47 2.30
CA THR A 20 15.92 -26.44 3.35
C THR A 20 15.11 -25.23 2.89
N GLN A 21 13.94 -25.00 3.50
CA GLN A 21 13.29 -23.69 3.42
C GLN A 21 14.21 -22.68 4.10
N ALA A 22 14.87 -21.83 3.31
CA ALA A 22 15.63 -20.71 3.84
C ALA A 22 14.69 -19.86 4.69
N GLN A 23 14.98 -19.73 5.98
CA GLN A 23 14.22 -18.90 6.90
C GLN A 23 14.31 -17.45 6.41
N GLN A 24 13.22 -16.94 5.83
CA GLN A 24 13.17 -15.57 5.31
C GLN A 24 13.43 -14.62 6.48
N THR A 25 14.57 -13.94 6.49
CA THR A 25 14.94 -13.03 7.58
C THR A 25 14.04 -11.80 7.52
N PHE A 26 13.55 -11.34 8.68
CA PHE A 26 12.70 -10.15 8.79
C PHE A 26 13.53 -8.86 8.66
N THR A 27 14.11 -8.67 7.47
CA THR A 27 15.06 -7.60 7.13
C THR A 27 14.55 -6.77 5.94
N PRO A 28 15.08 -5.55 5.73
CA PRO A 28 14.78 -4.79 4.53
C PRO A 28 15.24 -5.54 3.28
N PHE A 29 14.46 -5.46 2.21
CA PHE A 29 14.82 -6.06 0.93
C PHE A 29 14.39 -5.16 -0.23
N GLU A 30 14.95 -5.43 -1.40
CA GLU A 30 14.60 -4.78 -2.65
C GLU A 30 13.97 -5.83 -3.58
N GLN A 31 12.78 -5.54 -4.09
CA GLN A 31 12.07 -6.38 -5.04
C GLN A 31 12.21 -5.78 -6.43
N GLN A 32 12.93 -6.47 -7.31
CA GLN A 32 12.88 -6.18 -8.73
C GLN A 32 11.60 -6.75 -9.34
N ILE A 33 10.91 -5.97 -10.17
CA ILE A 33 9.74 -6.45 -10.92
C ILE A 33 10.22 -7.37 -12.05
N PRO A 34 9.82 -8.65 -12.06
CA PRO A 34 10.32 -9.63 -13.03
C PRO A 34 10.12 -9.19 -14.49
N GLY A 35 11.22 -9.23 -15.26
CA GLY A 35 11.24 -8.81 -16.66
C GLY A 35 11.57 -7.34 -16.89
N THR A 36 11.90 -6.58 -15.84
CA THR A 36 12.25 -5.15 -15.94
C THR A 36 13.46 -4.80 -15.09
N THR A 37 14.01 -3.60 -15.25
CA THR A 37 15.03 -3.04 -14.34
C THR A 37 14.42 -2.23 -13.18
N VAL A 38 13.09 -2.18 -13.08
CA VAL A 38 12.39 -1.41 -12.05
C VAL A 38 12.34 -2.22 -10.76
N SER A 39 12.69 -1.59 -9.65
CA SER A 39 12.69 -2.19 -8.32
C SER A 39 12.07 -1.26 -7.29
N PHE A 40 11.61 -1.84 -6.19
CA PHE A 40 11.09 -1.11 -5.04
C PHE A 40 11.61 -1.70 -3.73
N LYS A 41 11.78 -0.84 -2.72
CA LYS A 41 12.31 -1.22 -1.41
C LYS A 41 11.20 -1.48 -0.41
N MET A 42 11.31 -2.57 0.34
CA MET A 42 10.41 -2.96 1.42
C MET A 42 11.12 -2.89 2.77
N VAL A 43 10.49 -2.25 3.75
CA VAL A 43 11.00 -2.08 5.11
C VAL A 43 10.21 -2.98 6.06
N PRO A 44 10.88 -3.77 6.93
CA PRO A 44 10.22 -4.60 7.92
C PRO A 44 9.63 -3.73 9.03
N ILE A 45 8.33 -3.90 9.27
CA ILE A 45 7.59 -3.23 10.33
C ILE A 45 7.25 -4.27 11.37
N LYS A 46 8.01 -4.28 12.47
CA LYS A 46 7.74 -5.17 13.59
C LYS A 46 6.41 -4.74 14.20
N GLY A 47 5.44 -5.65 14.26
CA GLY A 47 4.13 -5.40 14.81
C GLY A 47 4.17 -5.14 16.31
N GLY A 48 3.08 -4.58 16.82
CA GLY A 48 2.95 -4.24 18.23
C GLY A 48 1.65 -3.52 18.52
N THR A 49 1.47 -3.18 19.80
CA THR A 49 0.31 -2.43 20.27
C THR A 49 0.58 -0.93 20.21
N PHE A 50 -0.35 -0.16 19.66
CA PHE A 50 -0.31 1.29 19.64
C PHE A 50 -1.69 1.90 19.87
N THR A 51 -1.75 3.22 20.01
CA THR A 51 -3.00 3.97 20.10
C THR A 51 -3.41 4.43 18.70
N LEU A 52 -4.46 3.83 18.16
CA LEU A 52 -5.11 4.22 16.92
C LEU A 52 -6.01 5.44 17.16
N GLY A 53 -5.93 6.44 16.29
CA GLY A 53 -6.67 7.69 16.41
C GLY A 53 -5.93 8.75 17.22
N SER A 54 -6.60 9.84 17.53
CA SER A 54 -6.04 11.00 18.24
C SER A 54 -6.79 11.30 19.54
N PRO A 55 -6.10 11.80 20.58
CA PRO A 55 -6.75 12.23 21.81
C PRO A 55 -7.64 13.45 21.56
N ASP A 56 -8.68 13.62 22.40
CA ASP A 56 -9.70 14.66 22.18
C ASP A 56 -9.17 16.09 22.18
N ASN A 57 -8.04 16.32 22.84
CA ASN A 57 -7.38 17.62 22.92
C ASN A 57 -6.25 17.82 21.89
N GLU A 58 -6.05 16.88 20.95
CA GLU A 58 -5.06 17.06 19.90
C GLU A 58 -5.45 18.22 18.97
N LYS A 59 -4.57 19.20 18.84
CA LYS A 59 -4.79 20.37 17.98
C LYS A 59 -4.98 19.93 16.52
N GLY A 60 -6.07 20.39 15.90
CA GLY A 60 -6.37 20.13 14.49
C GLY A 60 -7.01 18.76 14.22
N ARG A 61 -7.39 18.01 15.27
CA ARG A 61 -8.15 16.76 15.21
C ARG A 61 -9.52 16.92 14.56
N ASN A 62 -9.91 15.95 13.73
CA ASN A 62 -11.28 15.74 13.27
C ASN A 62 -12.06 14.78 14.17
N LYS A 63 -13.41 14.86 14.12
CA LYS A 63 -14.30 14.07 14.99
C LYS A 63 -14.21 12.55 14.76
N ASP A 64 -13.90 12.15 13.53
CA ASP A 64 -13.81 10.76 13.07
C ASP A 64 -12.47 10.08 13.41
N GLU A 65 -11.62 10.73 14.19
CA GLU A 65 -10.32 10.21 14.61
C GLU A 65 -10.35 9.55 16.00
N GLY A 66 -11.53 9.31 16.57
CA GLY A 66 -11.62 8.66 17.88
C GLY A 66 -13.00 8.11 18.25
N PRO A 67 -13.19 7.77 19.54
CA PRO A 67 -12.19 7.83 20.61
C PRO A 67 -10.96 6.99 20.31
N ALA A 68 -9.78 7.48 20.69
CA ALA A 68 -8.53 6.77 20.48
C ALA A 68 -8.53 5.42 21.21
N LYS A 69 -7.99 4.38 20.58
CA LYS A 69 -8.10 3.01 21.06
C LYS A 69 -6.78 2.26 20.95
N LYS A 70 -6.45 1.45 21.95
CA LYS A 70 -5.33 0.51 21.86
C LYS A 70 -5.68 -0.64 20.93
N VAL A 71 -4.87 -0.82 19.90
CA VAL A 71 -4.98 -1.92 18.94
C VAL A 71 -3.61 -2.53 18.70
N THR A 72 -3.58 -3.79 18.30
CA THR A 72 -2.36 -4.52 17.93
C THR A 72 -2.35 -4.77 16.44
N VAL A 73 -1.22 -4.52 15.79
CA VAL A 73 -0.98 -4.91 14.40
C VAL A 73 0.12 -5.97 14.35
N GLY A 74 -0.01 -6.94 13.47
CA GLY A 74 0.98 -7.98 13.22
C GLY A 74 2.24 -7.47 12.52
N ASP A 75 3.20 -8.36 12.32
CA ASP A 75 4.40 -8.07 11.52
C ASP A 75 4.04 -7.98 10.03
N PHE A 76 4.63 -7.02 9.33
CA PHE A 76 4.54 -6.90 7.87
C PHE A 76 5.76 -6.18 7.32
N TRP A 77 5.91 -6.15 6.00
CA TRP A 77 6.77 -5.19 5.34
C TRP A 77 5.93 -4.12 4.65
N MET A 78 6.45 -2.89 4.60
CA MET A 78 5.82 -1.77 3.90
C MET A 78 6.79 -1.18 2.87
N GLY A 79 6.28 -0.73 1.73
CA GLY A 79 7.06 0.04 0.77
C GLY A 79 7.72 1.23 1.46
N ALA A 80 9.03 1.42 1.23
CA ALA A 80 9.78 2.51 1.82
C ALA A 80 9.22 3.89 1.41
N THR A 81 8.60 3.96 0.24
CA THR A 81 8.00 5.14 -0.38
C THR A 81 6.58 4.81 -0.86
N GLU A 82 5.87 5.82 -1.38
CA GLU A 82 4.74 5.58 -2.26
C GLU A 82 5.19 4.76 -3.49
N VAL A 83 4.26 4.03 -4.11
CA VAL A 83 4.52 3.36 -5.40
C VAL A 83 4.80 4.44 -6.44
N THR A 84 5.96 4.36 -7.09
CA THR A 84 6.35 5.35 -8.10
C THR A 84 5.61 5.15 -9.42
N PHE A 85 5.58 6.21 -10.24
CA PHE A 85 5.08 6.12 -11.61
C PHE A 85 5.87 5.09 -12.41
N ASP A 86 7.19 4.98 -12.19
CA ASP A 86 8.03 3.99 -12.88
C ASP A 86 7.59 2.55 -12.56
N GLU A 87 7.20 2.27 -11.32
CA GLU A 87 6.63 0.98 -10.90
C GLU A 87 5.24 0.76 -11.50
N TYR A 88 4.33 1.72 -11.34
CA TYR A 88 2.94 1.60 -11.78
C TYR A 88 2.83 1.48 -13.31
N ASP A 89 3.69 2.16 -14.06
CA ASP A 89 3.65 2.19 -15.51
C ASP A 89 4.06 0.84 -16.14
N VAL A 90 4.85 0.01 -15.45
CA VAL A 90 5.08 -1.39 -15.88
C VAL A 90 3.77 -2.21 -15.86
N TYR A 91 2.90 -1.93 -14.89
CA TYR A 91 1.56 -2.51 -14.83
C TYR A 91 0.58 -1.83 -15.80
N ALA A 92 0.66 -0.51 -15.96
CA ALA A 92 -0.31 0.22 -16.77
C ALA A 92 -0.11 0.00 -18.27
N ASP A 93 1.15 -0.04 -18.73
CA ASP A 93 1.51 -0.17 -20.14
C ASP A 93 1.79 -1.64 -20.52
N ALA A 94 0.94 -2.20 -21.38
CA ALA A 94 1.07 -3.56 -21.87
C ALA A 94 2.36 -3.79 -22.69
N GLU A 95 2.94 -2.75 -23.29
CA GLU A 95 4.21 -2.88 -24.02
C GLU A 95 5.41 -3.04 -23.07
N LYS A 96 5.30 -2.57 -21.82
CA LYS A 96 6.33 -2.70 -20.78
C LYS A 96 6.31 -4.04 -20.08
N ASP A 97 5.20 -4.76 -20.15
CA ASP A 97 5.08 -6.11 -19.63
C ASP A 97 4.24 -7.00 -20.54
N LYS A 98 4.94 -7.70 -21.44
CA LYS A 98 4.38 -8.64 -22.42
C LYS A 98 4.02 -10.00 -21.83
N THR A 99 4.14 -10.17 -20.51
CA THR A 99 3.75 -11.42 -19.85
C THR A 99 2.24 -11.60 -20.00
N PRO A 100 1.76 -12.79 -20.44
CA PRO A 100 0.34 -13.06 -20.48
C PRO A 100 -0.32 -12.81 -19.12
N THR A 101 -1.33 -11.96 -19.10
CA THR A 101 -2.12 -11.71 -17.89
C THR A 101 -3.01 -12.93 -17.60
N PRO A 102 -3.09 -13.43 -16.36
CA PRO A 102 -4.04 -14.46 -16.00
C PRO A 102 -5.47 -14.06 -16.38
N ASP A 103 -6.32 -15.05 -16.63
CA ASP A 103 -7.71 -14.82 -17.02
C ASP A 103 -8.45 -13.95 -15.98
N GLY A 104 -9.28 -13.03 -16.48
CA GLY A 104 -9.98 -12.04 -15.66
C GLY A 104 -9.14 -10.87 -15.14
N MET A 105 -7.81 -10.87 -15.32
CA MET A 105 -6.96 -9.72 -14.98
C MET A 105 -6.89 -8.73 -16.13
N THR A 106 -7.09 -7.44 -15.84
CA THR A 106 -7.09 -6.36 -16.83
C THR A 106 -6.15 -5.23 -16.39
N ARG A 107 -5.71 -4.45 -17.38
CA ARG A 107 -4.89 -3.24 -17.18
C ARG A 107 -5.76 -1.98 -17.32
N PRO A 108 -5.33 -0.84 -16.74
CA PRO A 108 -6.01 0.42 -16.91
C PRO A 108 -6.11 0.81 -18.39
N SER A 109 -7.25 1.36 -18.80
CA SER A 109 -7.33 2.01 -20.11
C SER A 109 -6.43 3.24 -20.13
N PRO A 110 -5.80 3.58 -21.28
CA PRO A 110 -5.07 4.83 -21.40
C PRO A 110 -5.93 6.02 -20.96
N PRO A 111 -5.41 6.92 -20.11
CA PRO A 111 -6.20 8.05 -19.64
C PRO A 111 -6.45 9.04 -20.78
N TYR A 112 -7.61 9.69 -20.78
CA TYR A 112 -7.98 10.67 -21.82
C TYR A 112 -7.18 11.98 -21.71
N ILE A 113 -6.69 12.30 -20.51
CA ILE A 113 -5.80 13.43 -20.23
C ILE A 113 -4.52 12.94 -19.56
N ASP A 114 -3.47 13.74 -19.62
CA ASP A 114 -2.30 13.51 -18.76
C ASP A 114 -2.66 13.83 -17.31
N LEU A 115 -2.88 12.79 -16.52
CA LEU A 115 -3.29 12.88 -15.11
C LEU A 115 -2.18 13.44 -14.20
N THR A 116 -0.94 13.55 -14.71
CA THR A 116 0.16 14.19 -13.97
C THR A 116 0.01 15.71 -13.92
N LEU A 117 -0.87 16.28 -14.75
CA LEU A 117 -1.11 17.73 -14.86
C LEU A 117 0.17 18.54 -15.06
N GLY A 118 1.20 17.94 -15.69
CA GLY A 118 2.50 18.58 -15.92
C GLY A 118 3.39 18.71 -14.68
N MET A 119 3.05 18.08 -13.56
CA MET A 119 3.85 18.15 -12.32
C MET A 119 5.06 17.22 -12.34
N GLY A 120 5.05 16.20 -13.19
CA GLY A 120 6.15 15.27 -13.37
C GLY A 120 5.67 13.82 -13.50
N LYS A 121 6.37 13.04 -14.32
CA LYS A 121 6.21 11.58 -14.46
C LYS A 121 7.58 10.93 -14.58
N GLY A 122 7.75 9.79 -13.94
CA GLY A 122 8.95 8.96 -13.98
C GLY A 122 10.19 9.53 -13.26
N GLY A 123 11.21 8.70 -13.08
CA GLY A 123 12.40 9.03 -12.30
C GLY A 123 12.10 9.27 -10.81
N GLY A 124 11.14 8.52 -10.26
CA GLY A 124 10.77 8.52 -8.84
C GLY A 124 9.61 9.42 -8.43
N TYR A 125 8.83 10.00 -9.35
CA TYR A 125 7.56 10.65 -8.97
C TYR A 125 6.54 9.60 -8.50
N PRO A 126 5.68 9.89 -7.51
CA PRO A 126 4.65 8.97 -7.07
C PRO A 126 3.61 8.75 -8.18
N ALA A 127 3.16 7.51 -8.33
CA ALA A 127 1.99 7.22 -9.14
C ALA A 127 0.76 7.87 -8.47
N ASN A 128 -0.09 8.52 -9.27
CA ASN A 128 -1.25 9.23 -8.75
C ASN A 128 -2.49 9.10 -9.65
N SER A 129 -3.59 9.68 -9.21
CA SER A 129 -4.86 9.77 -9.94
C SER A 129 -5.54 8.44 -10.24
N MET A 130 -5.07 7.32 -9.67
CA MET A 130 -5.79 6.06 -9.76
C MET A 130 -6.89 5.99 -8.70
N SER A 131 -7.93 5.22 -9.02
CA SER A 131 -8.89 4.76 -8.03
C SER A 131 -8.25 3.70 -7.12
N GLN A 132 -8.88 3.44 -5.97
CA GLN A 132 -8.48 2.33 -5.10
C GLN A 132 -8.53 0.98 -5.85
N TYR A 133 -9.49 0.81 -6.78
CA TYR A 133 -9.57 -0.36 -7.64
C TYR A 133 -8.32 -0.51 -8.52
N GLY A 134 -7.85 0.58 -9.14
CA GLY A 134 -6.61 0.57 -9.93
C GLY A 134 -5.36 0.24 -9.10
N ALA A 135 -5.31 0.70 -7.85
CA ALA A 135 -4.23 0.36 -6.92
C ALA A 135 -4.28 -1.11 -6.45
N LEU A 136 -5.48 -1.66 -6.19
CA LEU A 136 -5.65 -3.07 -5.84
C LEU A 136 -5.35 -4.01 -7.02
N MET A 137 -5.70 -3.61 -8.24
CA MET A 137 -5.35 -4.36 -9.44
C MET A 137 -3.86 -4.38 -9.71
N TYR A 138 -3.13 -3.30 -9.40
CA TYR A 138 -1.67 -3.32 -9.37
C TYR A 138 -1.14 -4.39 -8.39
N CYS A 139 -1.68 -4.46 -7.18
CA CYS A 139 -1.31 -5.50 -6.20
C CYS A 139 -1.61 -6.93 -6.72
N LYS A 140 -2.77 -7.14 -7.35
CA LYS A 140 -3.16 -8.42 -7.97
C LYS A 140 -2.20 -8.82 -9.09
N TRP A 141 -1.83 -7.86 -9.94
CA TRP A 141 -0.84 -8.06 -11.00
C TRP A 141 0.54 -8.38 -10.43
N LEU A 142 0.99 -7.63 -9.41
CA LEU A 142 2.30 -7.84 -8.80
C LEU A 142 2.39 -9.23 -8.14
N TYR A 143 1.30 -9.70 -7.54
CA TYR A 143 1.19 -11.07 -7.04
C TYR A 143 1.33 -12.10 -8.16
N ALA A 144 0.59 -11.94 -9.27
CA ALA A 144 0.72 -12.84 -10.43
C ALA A 144 2.14 -12.85 -11.02
N LYS A 145 2.85 -11.71 -10.96
CA LYS A 145 4.21 -11.56 -11.49
C LYS A 145 5.29 -12.15 -10.60
N THR A 146 5.12 -12.09 -9.28
CA THR A 146 6.18 -12.41 -8.31
C THR A 146 5.91 -13.68 -7.50
N GLY A 147 4.65 -14.12 -7.43
CA GLY A 147 4.19 -15.14 -6.48
C GLY A 147 4.16 -14.63 -5.03
N VAL A 148 4.45 -13.36 -4.78
CA VAL A 148 4.47 -12.75 -3.44
C VAL A 148 3.24 -11.89 -3.26
N PHE A 149 2.49 -12.14 -2.19
CA PHE A 149 1.25 -11.44 -1.91
C PHE A 149 1.53 -10.04 -1.36
N TYR A 150 1.12 -9.04 -2.15
CA TYR A 150 1.10 -7.63 -1.80
C TYR A 150 -0.34 -7.12 -1.77
N ARG A 151 -0.58 -6.12 -0.92
CA ARG A 151 -1.88 -5.42 -0.83
C ARG A 151 -1.67 -3.96 -0.40
N LEU A 152 -2.74 -3.17 -0.43
CA LEU A 152 -2.74 -1.88 0.27
C LEU A 152 -2.66 -2.11 1.80
N PRO A 153 -2.10 -1.16 2.58
CA PRO A 153 -2.17 -1.23 4.04
C PRO A 153 -3.62 -1.08 4.52
N THR A 154 -3.94 -1.65 5.68
CA THR A 154 -5.11 -1.17 6.43
C THR A 154 -4.83 0.23 6.96
N ALA A 155 -5.87 1.00 7.29
CA ALA A 155 -5.72 2.31 7.89
C ALA A 155 -4.96 2.25 9.22
N ALA A 156 -5.12 1.15 9.98
CA ALA A 156 -4.39 0.91 11.22
C ALA A 156 -2.91 0.58 10.98
N GLU A 157 -2.59 -0.26 10.00
CA GLU A 157 -1.19 -0.54 9.61
C GLU A 157 -0.49 0.73 9.12
N TRP A 158 -1.17 1.53 8.30
CA TRP A 158 -0.65 2.80 7.80
C TRP A 158 -0.35 3.76 8.96
N GLU A 159 -1.27 3.93 9.91
CA GLU A 159 -1.07 4.84 11.03
C GLU A 159 0.03 4.36 11.98
N TYR A 160 0.08 3.05 12.25
CA TYR A 160 1.15 2.45 13.04
C TYR A 160 2.53 2.72 12.43
N ALA A 161 2.64 2.45 11.12
CA ALA A 161 3.85 2.67 10.35
C ALA A 161 4.23 4.15 10.29
N CYS A 162 3.26 5.05 10.11
CA CYS A 162 3.47 6.50 10.10
C CYS A 162 4.04 6.97 11.43
N ARG A 163 3.45 6.54 12.55
CA ARG A 163 3.85 6.90 13.91
C ARG A 163 5.26 6.44 14.25
N ALA A 164 5.68 5.26 13.76
CA ALA A 164 6.99 4.68 14.02
C ALA A 164 7.39 4.68 15.51
N GLY A 165 6.43 4.34 16.38
CA GLY A 165 6.57 4.34 17.84
C GLY A 165 6.19 5.65 18.55
N SER A 166 5.95 6.73 17.81
CA SER A 166 5.51 8.00 18.38
C SER A 166 4.04 8.00 18.82
N THR A 167 3.75 8.71 19.90
CA THR A 167 2.38 8.98 20.39
C THR A 167 1.92 10.41 20.11
N THR A 168 2.73 11.22 19.43
CA THR A 168 2.43 12.62 19.09
C THR A 168 1.68 12.72 17.74
N PRO A 169 1.21 13.92 17.35
CA PRO A 169 0.50 14.10 16.07
C PRO A 169 1.37 13.74 14.87
N TYR A 170 2.67 14.05 14.90
CA TYR A 170 3.64 13.70 13.86
C TYR A 170 4.65 12.67 14.39
N PRO A 171 5.27 11.84 13.52
CA PRO A 171 6.29 10.86 13.92
C PRO A 171 7.48 11.44 14.70
N TYR A 172 7.81 12.71 14.47
CA TYR A 172 8.95 13.38 15.07
C TYR A 172 8.59 14.27 16.29
N GLY A 173 7.30 14.40 16.65
CA GLY A 173 6.87 15.24 17.77
C GLY A 173 5.65 16.12 17.47
N THR A 174 5.55 17.24 18.17
CA THR A 174 4.43 18.20 18.10
C THR A 174 4.78 19.50 17.37
N ASP A 175 6.06 19.74 17.06
CA ASP A 175 6.54 20.97 16.44
C ASP A 175 6.26 21.00 14.92
N GLU A 176 5.20 21.71 14.53
CA GLU A 176 4.81 21.90 13.13
C GLU A 176 5.92 22.55 12.27
N SER A 177 6.87 23.29 12.87
CA SER A 177 7.97 23.92 12.12
C SER A 177 8.97 22.91 11.54
N GLN A 178 9.00 21.68 12.08
CA GLN A 178 9.80 20.57 11.55
C GLN A 178 9.17 19.93 10.30
N LEU A 179 7.89 20.17 10.01
CA LEU A 179 7.14 19.45 8.97
C LEU A 179 7.80 19.53 7.59
N LYS A 180 8.39 20.69 7.25
CA LYS A 180 9.15 20.90 6.01
C LYS A 180 10.36 19.98 5.83
N LYS A 181 10.83 19.32 6.89
CA LYS A 181 11.91 18.32 6.82
C LYS A 181 11.42 16.93 6.45
N TYR A 182 10.11 16.66 6.59
CA TYR A 182 9.51 15.33 6.46
C TYR A 182 8.39 15.25 5.41
N ALA A 183 7.85 16.39 4.97
CA ALA A 183 6.68 16.45 4.11
C ALA A 183 6.78 17.50 3.02
N TRP A 184 6.27 17.15 1.83
CA TRP A 184 5.85 18.10 0.82
C TRP A 184 4.38 18.44 1.05
N TYR A 185 4.09 19.67 1.44
CA TYR A 185 2.76 20.13 1.83
C TYR A 185 2.56 21.58 1.40
N ARG A 186 1.37 22.16 1.64
CA ARG A 186 0.99 23.48 1.11
C ARG A 186 2.07 24.56 1.27
N ALA A 187 2.83 24.55 2.37
CA ALA A 187 3.79 25.61 2.66
C ALA A 187 5.13 25.49 1.90
N ASN A 188 5.50 24.31 1.37
CA ASN A 188 6.79 24.09 0.71
C ASN A 188 6.70 23.31 -0.62
N SER A 189 5.53 22.85 -1.03
CA SER A 189 5.36 22.00 -2.22
C SER A 189 5.34 22.76 -3.54
N GLU A 190 5.14 24.08 -3.51
CA GLU A 190 4.89 24.90 -4.71
C GLU A 190 3.69 24.40 -5.53
N ASP A 191 2.65 23.92 -4.84
CA ASP A 191 1.43 23.34 -5.42
C ASP A 191 1.69 22.14 -6.35
N LYS A 192 2.74 21.35 -6.07
CA LYS A 192 3.09 20.13 -6.82
C LYS A 192 3.49 18.98 -5.91
N TYR A 193 3.23 17.75 -6.35
CA TYR A 193 3.90 16.58 -5.77
C TYR A 193 5.35 16.50 -6.26
N HIS A 194 6.20 15.83 -5.50
CA HIS A 194 7.64 15.75 -5.72
C HIS A 194 8.09 14.30 -5.87
N LYS A 195 9.36 14.10 -6.22
CA LYS A 195 9.92 12.75 -6.24
C LYS A 195 9.96 12.20 -4.82
N VAL A 196 9.69 10.90 -4.69
CA VAL A 196 9.72 10.21 -3.41
C VAL A 196 11.12 10.26 -2.79
N ALA A 197 11.17 10.16 -1.46
CA ALA A 197 12.40 10.10 -0.66
C ALA A 197 13.35 11.31 -0.84
N GLN A 198 12.81 12.50 -1.10
CA GLN A 198 13.59 13.75 -1.13
C GLN A 198 13.70 14.46 0.22
N LEU A 199 12.87 14.06 1.19
CA LEU A 199 12.85 14.57 2.56
C LEU A 199 13.22 13.46 3.56
N GLN A 200 13.25 13.78 4.86
CA GLN A 200 13.64 12.84 5.90
C GLN A 200 12.58 11.74 6.08
N PRO A 201 13.00 10.48 6.28
CA PRO A 201 12.08 9.42 6.66
C PRO A 201 11.68 9.53 8.14
N ASN A 202 10.65 8.79 8.54
CA ASN A 202 10.37 8.56 9.95
C ASN A 202 11.40 7.60 10.59
N ALA A 203 11.26 7.32 11.90
CA ALA A 203 12.21 6.52 12.66
C ALA A 203 12.40 5.06 12.15
N TRP A 204 11.49 4.57 11.30
CA TRP A 204 11.57 3.24 10.70
C TRP A 204 12.09 3.25 9.26
N GLY A 205 12.43 4.41 8.70
CA GLY A 205 12.96 4.51 7.34
C GLY A 205 11.87 4.55 6.26
N LEU A 206 10.63 4.92 6.63
CA LEU A 206 9.55 5.19 5.68
C LEU A 206 9.54 6.67 5.32
N TYR A 207 9.55 6.96 4.02
CA TYR A 207 9.53 8.29 3.45
C TYR A 207 8.12 8.68 3.04
N ASP A 208 7.88 10.00 3.01
CA ASP A 208 6.67 10.61 2.48
C ASP A 208 5.38 10.08 3.14
N MET A 209 5.47 9.57 4.38
CA MET A 209 4.30 9.21 5.18
C MET A 209 3.42 10.44 5.49
N LEU A 210 3.99 11.65 5.33
CA LEU A 210 3.30 12.91 5.52
C LEU A 210 3.39 13.73 4.23
N GLY A 211 2.26 14.15 3.67
CA GLY A 211 2.21 14.98 2.46
C GLY A 211 2.58 14.20 1.20
N ASN A 212 3.23 14.88 0.25
CA ASN A 212 3.42 14.42 -1.13
C ASN A 212 2.09 14.02 -1.78
N VAL A 213 1.75 12.73 -1.88
CA VAL A 213 0.39 12.31 -2.25
C VAL A 213 -0.28 11.57 -1.09
N ALA A 214 -1.57 11.81 -0.92
CA ALA A 214 -2.36 11.06 0.03
C ALA A 214 -2.50 9.61 -0.45
N GLU A 215 -2.62 8.65 0.47
CA GLU A 215 -2.49 7.23 0.12
C GLU A 215 -3.78 6.45 0.36
N TRP A 216 -4.18 5.66 -0.64
CA TRP A 216 -5.25 4.67 -0.49
C TRP A 216 -4.91 3.62 0.57
N THR A 217 -5.87 3.33 1.46
CA THR A 217 -5.85 2.15 2.35
C THR A 217 -6.93 1.15 1.93
N LEU A 218 -7.01 -0.02 2.56
CA LEU A 218 -8.06 -1.02 2.27
C LEU A 218 -9.45 -0.65 2.79
N ASP A 219 -9.51 0.17 3.83
CA ASP A 219 -10.68 0.32 4.67
C ASP A 219 -11.82 1.10 4.00
N GLN A 220 -13.04 0.62 4.24
CA GLN A 220 -14.23 1.45 4.08
C GLN A 220 -14.14 2.63 5.04
N TYR A 221 -14.45 3.83 4.54
CA TYR A 221 -14.58 4.96 5.44
C TYR A 221 -15.89 4.85 6.21
N ASP A 222 -15.77 4.92 7.53
CA ASP A 222 -16.84 5.09 8.51
C ASP A 222 -16.36 6.13 9.54
N GLU A 223 -17.25 7.07 9.90
CA GLU A 223 -16.97 8.11 10.89
C GLU A 223 -16.69 7.51 12.27
N THR A 224 -17.31 6.36 12.57
CA THR A 224 -17.11 5.60 13.81
C THR A 224 -16.04 4.53 13.70
N GLY A 225 -15.35 4.43 12.55
CA GLY A 225 -14.41 3.34 12.25
C GLY A 225 -13.28 3.18 13.27
N VAL A 226 -12.78 4.28 13.85
CA VAL A 226 -11.77 4.22 14.93
C VAL A 226 -12.37 3.66 16.21
N ALA A 227 -13.58 4.11 16.58
CA ALA A 227 -14.29 3.62 17.77
C ALA A 227 -14.59 2.11 17.65
N ALA A 228 -15.04 1.69 16.47
CA ALA A 228 -15.45 0.33 16.14
C ALA A 228 -14.28 -0.60 15.79
N ALA A 229 -13.05 -0.09 15.73
CA ALA A 229 -11.86 -0.86 15.35
C ALA A 229 -11.71 -2.12 16.21
N ALA A 230 -11.42 -3.26 15.58
CA ALA A 230 -11.08 -4.49 16.28
C ALA A 230 -9.82 -4.31 17.14
N ALA A 231 -9.61 -5.17 18.14
CA ALA A 231 -8.44 -5.08 19.02
C ALA A 231 -7.14 -5.56 18.34
N THR A 232 -7.25 -6.47 17.37
CA THR A 232 -6.12 -7.07 16.65
C THR A 232 -6.36 -6.95 15.16
N ASP A 233 -5.33 -6.54 14.43
CA ASP A 233 -5.30 -6.31 12.98
C ASP A 233 -6.57 -5.62 12.46
N PRO A 234 -6.86 -4.38 12.91
CA PRO A 234 -8.09 -3.71 12.54
C PRO A 234 -8.17 -3.48 11.03
N TRP A 235 -9.30 -3.90 10.46
CA TRP A 235 -9.67 -3.64 9.07
C TRP A 235 -11.17 -3.45 8.98
N THR A 236 -11.61 -2.24 8.60
CA THR A 236 -13.01 -1.97 8.28
C THR A 236 -13.31 -2.52 6.89
N VAL A 237 -13.76 -3.77 6.85
CA VAL A 237 -14.03 -4.51 5.60
C VAL A 237 -15.06 -3.76 4.75
N PRO A 238 -14.78 -3.53 3.46
CA PRO A 238 -15.74 -2.92 2.55
C PRO A 238 -17.08 -3.64 2.42
N THR A 239 -18.15 -2.86 2.50
CA THR A 239 -19.53 -3.28 2.20
C THR A 239 -20.09 -2.58 0.96
N SER A 240 -19.49 -1.47 0.55
CA SER A 240 -19.80 -0.71 -0.67
C SER A 240 -18.50 -0.37 -1.41
N LYS A 241 -18.56 0.28 -2.58
CA LYS A 241 -17.37 0.68 -3.35
C LYS A 241 -16.68 1.94 -2.79
N MET A 242 -17.45 2.85 -2.21
CA MET A 242 -17.02 4.12 -1.63
C MET A 242 -17.96 4.50 -0.49
N PRO A 243 -17.55 5.34 0.46
CA PRO A 243 -16.22 5.94 0.56
C PRO A 243 -15.14 5.00 1.13
N ARG A 244 -13.89 5.36 0.93
CA ARG A 244 -12.68 4.67 1.39
C ARG A 244 -11.84 5.61 2.24
N VAL A 245 -11.07 5.04 3.15
CA VAL A 245 -10.13 5.80 3.96
C VAL A 245 -8.87 6.11 3.14
N ILE A 246 -8.41 7.35 3.26
CA ILE A 246 -7.16 7.85 2.71
C ILE A 246 -6.36 8.48 3.86
N LYS A 247 -5.04 8.35 3.81
CA LYS A 247 -4.12 8.78 4.87
C LYS A 247 -2.98 9.65 4.33
N GLY A 248 -2.23 10.31 5.22
CA GLY A 248 -1.00 11.05 4.90
C GLY A 248 -1.16 12.53 4.58
N GLY A 249 -2.32 12.95 4.06
CA GLY A 249 -2.47 14.27 3.47
C GLY A 249 -1.68 14.39 2.17
N ASN A 250 -1.76 15.53 1.50
CA ASN A 250 -1.08 15.73 0.22
C ASN A 250 -0.36 17.08 0.11
N TYR A 251 0.31 17.29 -1.01
CA TYR A 251 1.08 18.49 -1.32
C TYR A 251 0.28 19.82 -1.25
N LYS A 252 -1.05 19.80 -1.30
CA LYS A 252 -1.93 20.98 -1.14
C LYS A 252 -2.50 21.14 0.27
N ASP A 253 -2.26 20.19 1.15
CA ASP A 253 -2.85 20.18 2.48
C ASP A 253 -2.01 20.98 3.49
N GLY A 254 -2.71 21.54 4.49
CA GLY A 254 -2.07 22.18 5.64
C GLY A 254 -1.70 21.15 6.72
N ALA A 255 -0.84 21.57 7.65
CA ALA A 255 -0.30 20.71 8.71
C ALA A 255 -1.33 19.82 9.45
N PRO A 256 -2.56 20.29 9.79
CA PRO A 256 -3.55 19.44 10.48
C PRO A 256 -3.94 18.17 9.73
N ALA A 257 -3.92 18.17 8.40
CA ALA A 257 -4.27 17.01 7.58
C ALA A 257 -3.09 16.03 7.40
N LEU A 258 -1.88 16.44 7.78
CA LEU A 258 -0.66 15.62 7.75
C LEU A 258 -0.39 14.94 9.11
N ARG A 259 -1.27 15.06 10.09
CA ARG A 259 -1.13 14.32 11.35
C ARG A 259 -1.30 12.82 11.09
N SER A 260 -0.59 12.00 11.85
CA SER A 260 -0.62 10.54 11.73
C SER A 260 -2.05 9.98 11.84
N ALA A 261 -2.86 10.57 12.71
CA ALA A 261 -4.26 10.19 12.93
C ALA A 261 -5.24 10.73 11.88
N ALA A 262 -4.87 11.75 11.10
CA ALA A 262 -5.78 12.39 10.16
C ALA A 262 -6.29 11.39 9.12
N ARG A 263 -7.57 11.49 8.79
CA ARG A 263 -8.26 10.62 7.83
C ARG A 263 -8.93 11.51 6.79
N LEU A 264 -8.84 11.09 5.53
CA LEU A 264 -9.57 11.69 4.42
C LEU A 264 -10.59 10.69 3.90
N LYS A 265 -11.82 11.15 3.72
CA LYS A 265 -12.92 10.40 3.10
C LYS A 265 -12.84 10.53 1.59
N SER A 266 -12.88 9.41 0.86
CA SER A 266 -12.95 9.49 -0.59
C SER A 266 -14.28 10.00 -1.11
N ASP A 267 -14.23 10.79 -2.18
CA ASP A 267 -15.41 11.45 -2.75
C ASP A 267 -15.63 11.06 -4.22
N PRO A 268 -16.83 10.54 -4.58
CA PRO A 268 -17.18 10.23 -5.97
C PRO A 268 -17.04 11.42 -6.94
N VAL A 269 -17.09 12.66 -6.43
CA VAL A 269 -16.89 13.88 -7.24
C VAL A 269 -15.52 13.90 -7.91
N TRP A 270 -14.54 13.15 -7.40
CA TRP A 270 -13.18 13.12 -7.94
C TRP A 270 -13.04 12.47 -9.31
N ASN A 271 -14.08 11.78 -9.77
CA ASN A 271 -14.13 11.29 -11.14
C ASN A 271 -15.23 11.95 -11.98
N ARG A 272 -15.74 13.11 -11.53
CA ARG A 272 -16.86 13.78 -12.20
C ARG A 272 -16.47 14.29 -13.58
N ARG A 273 -15.27 14.87 -13.75
CA ARG A 273 -14.81 15.42 -15.05
C ARG A 273 -14.36 14.37 -16.06
N ASP A 274 -14.28 13.09 -15.72
CA ASP A 274 -13.95 12.04 -16.69
C ASP A 274 -15.01 12.00 -17.80
N PRO A 275 -14.66 12.22 -19.08
CA PRO A 275 -15.64 12.29 -20.17
C PRO A 275 -16.25 10.92 -20.54
N GLN A 276 -15.69 9.81 -20.07
CA GLN A 276 -16.17 8.46 -20.41
C GLN A 276 -17.56 8.16 -19.82
N ILE A 277 -18.38 7.41 -20.57
CA ILE A 277 -19.69 6.91 -20.13
C ILE A 277 -19.72 5.40 -20.36
N PRO A 278 -19.73 4.56 -19.28
CA PRO A 278 -19.59 4.95 -17.88
C PRO A 278 -18.22 5.56 -17.55
N LYS A 279 -18.15 6.28 -16.42
CA LYS A 279 -16.89 6.81 -15.86
C LYS A 279 -15.91 5.66 -15.63
N SER A 280 -14.62 5.94 -15.79
CA SER A 280 -13.54 4.99 -15.59
C SER A 280 -13.57 4.39 -14.19
N SER A 281 -13.35 3.08 -14.11
CA SER A 281 -13.08 2.40 -12.83
C SER A 281 -11.62 2.55 -12.41
N TRP A 282 -10.75 3.03 -13.29
CA TRP A 282 -9.29 3.04 -13.11
C TRP A 282 -8.78 4.35 -12.56
N TRP A 283 -9.34 5.46 -13.03
CA TRP A 283 -8.81 6.79 -12.82
C TRP A 283 -9.79 7.69 -12.06
N ASN A 284 -9.23 8.68 -11.38
CA ASN A 284 -9.93 9.81 -10.78
C ASN A 284 -9.39 11.08 -11.40
N ALA A 285 -10.09 11.62 -12.40
CA ALA A 285 -9.65 12.79 -13.17
C ALA A 285 -9.36 14.04 -12.32
N ASP A 286 -9.93 14.12 -11.12
CA ASP A 286 -9.88 15.30 -10.24
C ASP A 286 -9.12 15.02 -8.93
N ALA A 287 -8.41 13.89 -8.83
CA ALA A 287 -7.61 13.54 -7.66
C ALA A 287 -6.13 13.27 -7.98
N PRO A 288 -5.39 14.24 -8.56
CA PRO A 288 -3.94 14.14 -8.81
C PRO A 288 -3.08 14.13 -7.54
N PHE A 289 -3.73 14.22 -6.39
CA PHE A 289 -3.13 14.27 -5.07
C PHE A 289 -3.24 12.94 -4.32
N ILE A 290 -3.74 11.88 -4.97
CA ILE A 290 -3.89 10.55 -4.36
C ILE A 290 -3.05 9.53 -5.12
N GLY A 291 -2.19 8.85 -4.39
CA GLY A 291 -1.44 7.67 -4.81
C GLY A 291 -1.70 6.51 -3.85
N PHE A 292 -0.68 5.67 -3.64
CA PHE A 292 -0.75 4.56 -2.69
C PHE A 292 0.64 4.02 -2.37
N ARG A 293 0.73 3.21 -1.32
CA ARG A 293 1.85 2.30 -1.07
C ARG A 293 1.35 0.88 -0.85
N ILE A 294 2.29 -0.06 -0.87
CA ILE A 294 2.00 -1.49 -0.71
C ILE A 294 2.59 -2.05 0.58
N VAL A 295 1.97 -3.11 1.07
CA VAL A 295 2.49 -3.94 2.16
C VAL A 295 2.56 -5.40 1.73
N LYS A 296 3.49 -6.13 2.34
CA LYS A 296 3.63 -7.59 2.27
C LYS A 296 3.42 -8.15 3.67
N PRO A 297 2.34 -8.89 3.94
CA PRO A 297 2.12 -9.53 5.25
C PRO A 297 3.29 -10.45 5.63
N ALA A 298 3.67 -10.50 6.92
CA ALA A 298 4.75 -11.38 7.37
C ALA A 298 4.47 -12.85 7.06
N LYS A 299 3.26 -13.29 7.42
CA LYS A 299 2.69 -14.56 7.00
C LYS A 299 1.99 -14.37 5.66
N GLN A 300 2.53 -14.98 4.62
CA GLN A 300 1.89 -14.99 3.32
C GLN A 300 0.63 -15.88 3.36
N PRO A 301 -0.48 -15.46 2.73
CA PRO A 301 -1.67 -16.29 2.58
C PRO A 301 -1.38 -17.49 1.66
N THR A 302 -2.23 -18.52 1.72
CA THR A 302 -2.24 -19.55 0.67
C THR A 302 -2.73 -18.95 -0.66
N PRO A 303 -2.48 -19.62 -1.80
CA PRO A 303 -3.01 -19.17 -3.09
C PRO A 303 -4.53 -18.99 -3.09
N GLU A 304 -5.27 -19.87 -2.42
CA GLU A 304 -6.74 -19.81 -2.30
C GLU A 304 -7.18 -18.61 -1.45
N GLU A 305 -6.50 -18.34 -0.34
CA GLU A 305 -6.74 -17.17 0.50
C GLU A 305 -6.43 -15.87 -0.26
N ALA A 306 -5.33 -15.83 -1.02
CA ALA A 306 -4.97 -14.69 -1.86
C ALA A 306 -6.02 -14.44 -2.97
N GLN A 307 -6.48 -15.51 -3.63
CA GLN A 307 -7.54 -15.41 -4.63
C GLN A 307 -8.82 -14.87 -3.99
N LYS A 308 -9.26 -15.46 -2.88
CA LYS A 308 -10.46 -15.02 -2.14
C LYS A 308 -10.38 -13.56 -1.72
N PHE A 309 -9.21 -13.11 -1.27
CA PHE A 309 -8.98 -11.72 -0.94
C PHE A 309 -9.25 -10.80 -2.13
N PHE A 310 -8.65 -11.07 -3.30
CA PHE A 310 -8.86 -10.25 -4.49
C PHE A 310 -10.31 -10.32 -4.99
N GLU A 311 -10.98 -11.48 -4.87
CA GLU A 311 -12.40 -11.59 -5.17
C GLU A 311 -13.23 -10.64 -4.30
N ASP A 312 -12.93 -10.54 -3.01
CA ASP A 312 -13.67 -9.70 -2.06
C ASP A 312 -13.41 -8.19 -2.23
N VAL A 313 -12.18 -7.79 -2.52
CA VAL A 313 -11.81 -6.36 -2.58
C VAL A 313 -11.81 -5.77 -4.00
N VAL A 314 -11.72 -6.62 -5.03
CA VAL A 314 -11.72 -6.21 -6.44
C VAL A 314 -12.99 -6.70 -7.14
N ASP A 315 -13.19 -8.01 -7.23
CA ASP A 315 -14.14 -8.58 -8.19
C ASP A 315 -15.60 -8.39 -7.74
N LYS A 316 -15.87 -8.42 -6.43
CA LYS A 316 -17.17 -8.09 -5.82
C LYS A 316 -17.71 -6.72 -6.20
N TYR A 317 -16.82 -5.76 -6.48
CA TYR A 317 -17.18 -4.38 -6.83
C TYR A 317 -17.04 -4.10 -8.33
N LYS A 318 -16.76 -5.11 -9.15
CA LYS A 318 -16.67 -4.98 -10.60
C LYS A 318 -18.04 -4.54 -11.15
N GLY A 319 -18.07 -3.41 -11.84
CA GLY A 319 -19.30 -2.82 -12.39
C GLY A 319 -20.19 -2.09 -11.39
N ALA A 320 -19.88 -2.12 -10.08
CA ALA A 320 -20.57 -1.29 -9.09
C ALA A 320 -20.27 0.20 -9.36
N ARG A 321 -21.32 1.02 -9.39
CA ARG A 321 -21.23 2.47 -9.61
C ARG A 321 -21.38 3.20 -8.29
#